data_AF-A0A1J5SU55-F1
#
_entry.id   AF-A0A1J5SU55-F1
#
_cell.length_a   1.000
_cell.length_b   1.000
_cell.length_c   1.000
_cell.angle_alpha   90.00
_cell.angle_beta   90.00
_cell.angle_gamma   90.00
#
_symmetry.space_group_name_H-M   'P 1'
#
loop_
_entity.id
_entity.type
_entity.pdbx_description
1 polymer ?
#
loop_
_entity_poly.entity_id
_entity_poly.type
_entity_poly.pdbx_seq_one_letter_code
_entity_poly.pdbx_strand_id
1 'polypeptide(L)'
;MFLNRLDIGSESVLSPTGLCDLIQKDYQPEILSSCKLIEQYFAAHAYINELPSSVSEVVQLLFRKLDDEVKHLFLKESGIVFPYIKKNDHNTKKSTENKVDSKVFDSVQHTHQTIITLTQNIRKLLNNYVVKSSSSKEWKQCVSELFTLESHIFQWIHVEQSLLYPKVTNLKIADLRKHNHKQTFN
;
A
#
# COMPACT_ATOMS: atom_id res chain seq x y z
N MET A 1 9.88 -10.19 -11.94
CA MET A 1 8.63 -9.69 -12.56
C MET A 1 8.57 -8.15 -12.60
N PHE A 2 9.18 -7.42 -11.67
CA PHE A 2 9.35 -5.95 -11.73
C PHE A 2 10.05 -5.40 -12.98
N LEU A 3 11.12 -6.07 -13.42
CA LEU A 3 11.94 -5.60 -14.55
C LEU A 3 11.22 -5.69 -15.90
N ASN A 4 10.23 -6.58 -16.05
CA ASN A 4 9.53 -6.75 -17.32
C ASN A 4 8.45 -5.69 -17.59
N ARG A 5 7.99 -4.94 -16.56
CA ARG A 5 6.99 -3.87 -16.74
C ARG A 5 7.60 -2.51 -17.07
N LEU A 6 8.92 -2.35 -16.96
CA LEU A 6 9.64 -1.09 -17.23
C LEU A 6 10.21 -0.99 -18.66
N ASP A 7 10.01 -2.02 -19.49
CA ASP A 7 10.78 -2.20 -20.74
C ASP A 7 10.12 -1.60 -21.99
N ILE A 8 9.24 -0.60 -21.84
CA ILE A 8 8.64 0.13 -22.97
C ILE A 8 8.79 1.63 -22.71
N GLY A 9 9.85 2.25 -23.25
CA GLY A 9 10.01 3.72 -23.29
C GLY A 9 10.31 4.37 -21.92
N SER A 10 11.45 4.00 -21.34
CA SER A 10 11.83 4.18 -19.93
C SER A 10 11.80 5.59 -19.32
N GLU A 11 11.84 6.67 -20.10
CA GLU A 11 11.80 8.03 -19.53
C GLU A 11 10.38 8.54 -19.21
N SER A 12 9.39 8.18 -20.03
CA SER A 12 8.01 8.69 -19.87
C SER A 12 7.28 8.05 -18.69
N VAL A 13 7.49 6.75 -18.47
CA VAL A 13 6.90 5.99 -17.34
C VAL A 13 7.49 6.44 -16.00
N LEU A 14 8.77 6.86 -15.97
CA LEU A 14 9.44 7.34 -14.76
C LEU A 14 9.21 8.82 -14.46
N SER A 15 8.39 9.53 -15.25
CA SER A 15 7.90 10.87 -14.90
C SER A 15 6.93 10.80 -13.71
N PRO A 16 6.76 11.89 -12.93
CA PRO A 16 5.77 11.93 -11.86
C PRO A 16 4.36 11.55 -12.35
N THR A 17 3.97 12.05 -13.53
CA THR A 17 2.69 11.70 -14.15
C THR A 17 2.60 10.23 -14.55
N GLY A 18 3.64 9.69 -15.18
CA GLY A 18 3.72 8.28 -15.58
C GLY A 18 3.67 7.34 -14.38
N LEU A 19 4.34 7.67 -13.29
CA LEU A 19 4.30 6.91 -12.04
C LEU A 19 2.91 6.94 -11.38
N CYS A 20 2.24 8.10 -11.36
CA CYS A 20 0.85 8.17 -10.88
C CYS A 20 -0.07 7.26 -11.70
N ASP A 21 0.08 7.27 -13.04
CA ASP A 21 -0.71 6.42 -13.92
C ASP A 21 -0.43 4.93 -13.70
N LEU A 22 0.84 4.55 -13.55
CA LEU A 22 1.27 3.20 -13.24
C LEU A 22 0.64 2.71 -11.93
N ILE A 23 0.69 3.51 -10.87
CA ILE A 23 0.11 3.16 -9.58
C ILE A 23 -1.41 2.98 -9.70
N GLN A 24 -2.10 3.94 -10.31
CA GLN A 24 -3.57 3.90 -10.44
C GLN A 24 -4.09 2.76 -11.31
N LYS A 25 -3.36 2.41 -12.39
CA LYS A 25 -3.83 1.44 -13.39
C LYS A 25 -3.38 0.01 -13.11
N ASP A 26 -2.21 -0.16 -12.49
CA ASP A 26 -1.63 -1.49 -12.31
C ASP A 26 -1.64 -1.92 -10.84
N TYR A 27 -1.18 -1.09 -9.91
CA TYR A 27 -1.04 -1.49 -8.50
C TYR A 27 -2.35 -1.45 -7.72
N GLN A 28 -3.06 -0.31 -7.77
CA GLN A 28 -4.30 -0.14 -7.00
C GLN A 28 -5.38 -1.19 -7.37
N PRO A 29 -5.61 -1.52 -8.66
CA PRO A 29 -6.60 -2.53 -9.01
C PRO A 29 -6.23 -3.95 -8.57
N GLU A 30 -4.95 -4.33 -8.66
CA GLU A 30 -4.46 -5.63 -8.19
C GLU A 30 -4.69 -5.76 -6.66
N ILE A 31 -4.35 -4.72 -5.89
CA ILE A 31 -4.57 -4.68 -4.44
C ILE A 31 -6.07 -4.76 -4.10
N LEU A 32 -6.91 -3.96 -4.75
CA LEU A 32 -8.36 -3.96 -4.50
C LEU A 32 -9.02 -5.29 -4.87
N SER A 33 -8.53 -5.96 -5.92
CA SER A 33 -9.00 -7.30 -6.29
C SER A 33 -8.68 -8.31 -5.19
N SER A 34 -7.45 -8.31 -4.67
CA SER A 34 -7.07 -9.17 -3.55
C SER A 34 -7.91 -8.90 -2.30
N CYS A 35 -8.11 -7.63 -1.94
CA CYS A 35 -8.98 -7.25 -0.83
C CYS A 35 -10.39 -7.82 -0.99
N LYS A 36 -10.98 -7.67 -2.19
CA LYS A 36 -12.33 -8.18 -2.48
C LYS A 36 -12.43 -9.70 -2.32
N LEU A 37 -11.44 -10.46 -2.79
CA LEU A 37 -11.44 -11.92 -2.67
C LEU A 37 -11.35 -12.38 -1.21
N ILE A 38 -10.51 -11.72 -0.41
CA ILE A 38 -10.35 -12.02 1.01
C ILE A 38 -11.60 -11.62 1.79
N GLU A 39 -12.18 -10.45 1.50
CA GLU A 39 -13.44 -9.98 2.08
C GLU A 39 -14.59 -10.96 1.82
N GLN A 40 -14.71 -11.46 0.58
CA GLN A 40 -15.69 -12.49 0.22
C GLN A 40 -15.50 -13.78 1.02
N TYR A 41 -14.26 -14.21 1.23
CA TYR A 41 -13.98 -15.39 2.04
C TYR A 41 -14.39 -15.19 3.50
N PHE A 42 -14.03 -14.06 4.13
CA PHE A 42 -14.41 -13.77 5.51
C PHE A 42 -15.92 -13.55 5.68
N ALA A 43 -16.60 -12.95 4.71
CA ALA A 43 -18.05 -12.81 4.74
C ALA A 43 -18.77 -14.18 4.66
N ALA A 44 -18.21 -15.14 3.92
CA ALA A 44 -18.75 -16.49 3.84
C ALA A 44 -18.41 -17.35 5.07
N HIS A 45 -17.42 -16.97 5.87
CA HIS A 45 -16.91 -17.76 6.99
C HIS A 45 -16.81 -16.89 8.26
N ALA A 46 -17.89 -16.86 9.05
CA ALA A 46 -17.88 -16.18 10.35
C ALA A 46 -16.76 -16.70 11.28
N TYR A 47 -16.42 -17.99 11.18
CA TYR A 47 -15.31 -18.61 11.88
C TYR A 47 -14.42 -19.38 10.91
N ILE A 48 -13.10 -19.20 11.05
CA ILE A 48 -12.09 -19.94 10.30
C ILE A 48 -11.73 -21.19 11.08
N ASN A 49 -12.14 -22.37 10.61
CA ASN A 49 -11.97 -23.65 11.31
C ASN A 49 -10.50 -24.00 11.58
N GLU A 50 -9.59 -23.49 10.75
CA GLU A 50 -8.16 -23.71 10.84
C GLU A 50 -7.47 -22.88 11.93
N LEU A 51 -8.19 -21.93 12.54
CA LEU A 51 -7.69 -21.02 13.57
C LEU A 51 -8.52 -21.13 14.86
N PRO A 52 -7.93 -20.83 16.03
CA PRO A 52 -8.72 -20.57 17.24
C PRO A 52 -9.70 -19.41 17.00
N SER A 53 -10.92 -19.47 17.57
CA SER A 53 -11.95 -18.43 17.38
C SER A 53 -11.44 -17.02 17.65
N SER A 54 -10.72 -16.83 18.75
CA SER A 54 -10.12 -15.54 19.11
C SER A 54 -9.12 -15.03 18.07
N VAL A 55 -8.36 -15.91 17.43
CA VAL A 55 -7.42 -15.54 16.36
C VAL A 55 -8.18 -15.22 15.08
N SER A 56 -9.19 -16.01 14.73
CA SER A 56 -10.06 -15.78 13.57
C SER A 56 -10.71 -14.38 13.64
N GLU A 57 -11.31 -14.03 14.76
CA GLU A 57 -11.94 -12.73 14.98
C GLU A 57 -10.93 -11.57 14.84
N VAL A 58 -9.76 -11.68 15.45
CA VAL A 58 -8.72 -10.64 15.38
C VAL A 58 -8.20 -10.49 13.94
N VAL A 59 -7.98 -11.58 13.21
CA VAL A 59 -7.54 -11.53 11.81
C VAL A 59 -8.58 -10.82 10.94
N GLN A 60 -9.86 -11.16 11.09
CA GLN A 60 -10.94 -10.51 10.33
C GLN A 60 -11.05 -9.01 10.66
N LEU A 61 -10.92 -8.62 11.94
CA LEU A 61 -10.93 -7.21 12.36
C LEU A 61 -9.74 -6.43 11.81
N LEU A 62 -8.54 -6.99 11.87
CA LEU A 62 -7.33 -6.37 11.33
C LEU A 62 -7.43 -6.22 9.81
N PHE A 63 -7.93 -7.24 9.11
CA PHE A 63 -8.13 -7.19 7.68
C PHE A 63 -9.15 -6.13 7.27
N ARG A 64 -10.29 -6.06 7.96
CA ARG A 64 -11.30 -5.02 7.69
C ARG A 64 -10.71 -3.62 7.83
N LYS A 65 -9.94 -3.40 8.90
CA LYS A 65 -9.23 -2.12 9.09
C LYS A 65 -8.20 -1.87 7.98
N LEU A 66 -7.44 -2.88 7.58
CA LEU A 66 -6.46 -2.78 6.48
C LEU A 66 -7.16 -2.35 5.18
N ASP A 67 -8.26 -3.01 4.85
CA ASP A 67 -9.06 -2.74 3.66
C ASP A 67 -9.64 -1.31 3.66
N ASP A 68 -10.17 -0.86 4.80
CA ASP A 68 -10.66 0.52 4.97
C ASP A 68 -9.54 1.56 4.77
N GLU A 69 -8.37 1.37 5.39
CA GLU A 69 -7.22 2.28 5.27
C GLU A 69 -6.69 2.33 3.82
N VAL A 70 -6.58 1.19 3.15
CA VAL A 70 -6.17 1.10 1.74
C VAL A 70 -7.16 1.82 0.83
N LYS A 71 -8.46 1.53 0.95
CA LYS A 71 -9.52 2.16 0.14
C LYS A 71 -9.55 3.67 0.34
N HIS A 72 -9.49 4.14 1.58
CA HIS A 72 -9.47 5.57 1.88
C HIS A 72 -8.23 6.27 1.33
N LEU A 73 -7.06 5.63 1.43
CA LEU A 73 -5.84 6.20 0.87
C LEU A 73 -5.91 6.29 -0.66
N PHE A 74 -6.37 5.25 -1.35
CA PHE A 74 -6.52 5.27 -2.80
C PHE A 74 -7.52 6.34 -3.27
N LEU A 75 -8.61 6.57 -2.54
CA LEU A 75 -9.54 7.67 -2.81
C LEU A 75 -8.88 9.04 -2.64
N LYS A 76 -8.10 9.23 -1.58
CA LYS A 76 -7.35 10.47 -1.35
C LYS A 76 -6.31 10.70 -2.44
N GLU A 77 -5.61 9.65 -2.85
CA GLU A 77 -4.61 9.70 -3.89
C GLU A 77 -5.20 10.06 -5.25
N SER A 78 -6.22 9.33 -5.67
CA SER A 78 -6.90 9.56 -6.95
C SER A 78 -7.64 10.90 -7.01
N GLY A 79 -8.23 11.35 -5.90
CA GLY A 79 -9.01 12.59 -5.86
C GLY A 79 -8.18 13.86 -5.63
N ILE A 80 -7.06 13.76 -4.92
CA ILE A 80 -6.29 14.93 -4.46
C ILE A 80 -4.82 14.85 -4.86
N VAL A 81 -4.11 13.79 -4.44
CA VAL A 81 -2.63 13.73 -4.54
C VAL A 81 -2.17 13.62 -5.99
N PHE A 82 -2.68 12.65 -6.75
CA PHE A 82 -2.26 12.43 -8.13
C PHE A 82 -2.70 13.56 -9.08
N PRO A 83 -3.94 14.09 -9.02
CA PRO A 83 -4.30 15.27 -9.82
C PRO A 83 -3.40 16.47 -9.55
N TYR A 84 -3.00 16.67 -8.29
CA TYR A 84 -2.08 17.74 -7.92
C TYR A 84 -0.69 17.53 -8.53
N ILE A 85 -0.13 16.33 -8.39
CA ILE A 85 1.18 15.97 -8.95
C ILE A 85 1.20 16.21 -10.47
N LYS A 86 0.18 15.72 -11.18
CA LYS A 86 0.05 15.87 -12.64
C LYS A 86 -0.03 17.35 -13.07
N LYS A 87 -0.77 18.18 -12.33
CA LYS A 87 -0.87 19.63 -12.62
C LYS A 87 0.47 20.36 -12.48
N ASN A 88 1.31 19.94 -11.55
CA ASN A 88 2.60 20.57 -11.32
C ASN A 88 3.68 20.08 -12.30
N ASP A 89 3.60 18.84 -12.76
CA ASP A 89 4.51 18.27 -13.76
C ASP A 89 4.40 19.00 -15.12
N HIS A 90 3.19 19.43 -15.50
CA HIS A 90 2.95 20.18 -16.75
C HIS A 90 3.31 21.68 -16.68
N ASN A 91 3.48 22.27 -15.49
CA ASN A 91 3.67 23.72 -15.30
C ASN A 91 5.13 24.15 -15.15
N THR A 92 6.08 23.38 -15.68
CA THR A 92 7.54 23.53 -15.55
C THR A 92 8.17 24.87 -15.99
N LYS A 93 7.39 25.88 -16.43
CA LYS A 93 7.88 27.22 -16.76
C LYS A 93 7.47 28.34 -15.82
N LYS A 94 6.49 28.16 -14.94
CA LYS A 94 6.06 29.20 -13.99
C LYS A 94 5.42 28.56 -12.76
N SER A 95 6.16 28.45 -11.66
CA SER A 95 5.70 28.72 -10.29
C SER A 95 6.56 27.94 -9.30
N THR A 96 7.51 28.65 -8.69
CA THR A 96 8.26 28.25 -7.50
C THR A 96 7.39 28.13 -6.23
N GLU A 97 6.05 28.18 -6.36
CA GLU A 97 5.13 28.40 -5.24
C GLU A 97 4.06 27.29 -5.05
N ASN A 98 3.86 26.39 -6.01
CA ASN A 98 2.88 25.31 -5.85
C ASN A 98 3.51 24.09 -5.16
N LYS A 99 3.80 24.23 -3.86
CA LYS A 99 4.21 23.11 -3.00
C LYS A 99 2.96 22.34 -2.57
N VAL A 100 2.94 21.01 -2.74
CA VAL A 100 1.97 20.19 -2.01
C VAL A 100 2.16 20.53 -0.53
N ASP A 101 1.08 20.80 0.20
CA ASP A 101 1.16 20.99 1.64
C ASP A 101 1.84 19.75 2.26
N SER A 102 2.96 19.96 2.97
CA SER A 102 3.72 18.91 3.66
C SER A 102 2.79 17.98 4.45
N LYS A 103 1.73 18.56 5.04
CA LYS A 103 0.73 17.82 5.82
C LYS A 103 0.02 16.71 5.04
N VAL A 104 -0.17 16.87 3.73
CA VAL A 104 -0.81 15.85 2.89
C VAL A 104 0.09 14.63 2.79
N PHE A 105 1.39 14.83 2.51
CA PHE A 105 2.38 13.76 2.42
C PHE A 105 2.68 13.12 3.78
N ASP A 106 2.76 13.92 4.85
CA ASP A 106 2.93 13.41 6.21
C ASP A 106 1.77 12.48 6.58
N SER A 107 0.54 12.86 6.23
CA SER A 107 -0.64 12.03 6.42
C SER A 107 -0.60 10.75 5.58
N VAL A 108 -0.19 10.80 4.31
CA VAL A 108 -0.05 9.60 3.47
C VAL A 108 1.01 8.65 4.03
N GLN A 109 2.17 9.18 4.44
CA GLN A 109 3.24 8.39 5.04
C GLN A 109 2.79 7.73 6.35
N HIS A 110 2.00 8.43 7.18
CA HIS A 110 1.41 7.84 8.38
C HIS A 110 0.45 6.68 8.05
N THR A 111 -0.40 6.85 7.03
CA THR A 111 -1.28 5.78 6.55
C THR A 111 -0.49 4.59 6.02
N HIS A 112 0.61 4.80 5.28
CA HIS A 112 1.51 3.71 4.88
C HIS A 112 2.05 2.91 6.07
N GLN A 113 2.50 3.58 7.13
CA GLN A 113 2.98 2.89 8.33
C GLN A 113 1.87 2.08 9.02
N THR A 114 0.65 2.62 9.03
CA THR A 114 -0.52 1.92 9.56
C THR A 114 -0.82 0.67 8.74
N ILE A 115 -0.88 0.78 7.41
CA ILE A 115 -1.07 -0.34 6.48
C ILE A 115 0.01 -1.41 6.69
N ILE A 116 1.29 -1.03 6.71
CA ILE A 116 2.40 -1.96 6.94
C ILE A 116 2.24 -2.70 8.28
N THR A 117 1.90 -1.98 9.35
CA THR A 117 1.72 -2.55 10.68
C THR A 117 0.56 -3.56 10.71
N LEU A 118 -0.57 -3.23 10.08
CA LEU A 118 -1.73 -4.12 9.99
C LEU A 118 -1.36 -5.40 9.24
N THR A 119 -0.71 -5.29 8.09
CA THR A 119 -0.31 -6.45 7.29
C THR A 119 0.68 -7.34 8.04
N GLN A 120 1.67 -6.76 8.72
CA GLN A 120 2.62 -7.51 9.55
C GLN A 120 1.95 -8.23 10.73
N ASN A 121 0.93 -7.62 11.34
CA ASN A 121 0.18 -8.24 12.42
C ASN A 121 -0.66 -9.42 11.92
N ILE A 122 -1.31 -9.28 10.75
CA ILE A 122 -2.01 -10.38 10.10
C ILE A 122 -1.03 -11.54 9.81
N ARG A 123 0.13 -11.24 9.20
CA ARG A 123 1.19 -12.24 8.93
C ARG A 123 1.58 -13.01 10.21
N LYS A 124 1.79 -12.31 11.33
CA LYS A 124 2.17 -12.93 12.61
C LYS A 124 1.07 -13.86 13.13
N LEU A 125 -0.19 -13.43 13.11
CA LEU A 125 -1.33 -14.24 13.57
C LEU A 125 -1.53 -15.49 12.71
N LEU A 126 -1.21 -15.40 11.42
CA LEU A 126 -1.28 -16.51 10.47
C LEU A 126 0.00 -17.35 10.41
N ASN A 127 0.90 -17.19 11.40
CA ASN A 127 2.17 -17.90 11.48
C ASN A 127 2.99 -17.83 10.17
N ASN A 128 3.15 -16.61 9.64
CA ASN A 128 3.82 -16.35 8.35
C ASN A 128 3.14 -17.05 7.16
N TYR A 129 1.81 -17.12 7.17
CA TYR A 129 0.99 -17.77 6.13
C TYR A 129 1.27 -19.26 5.94
N VAL A 130 1.83 -19.92 6.96
CA VAL A 130 2.08 -21.36 6.92
C VAL A 130 0.75 -22.09 7.05
N VAL A 131 0.33 -22.75 5.98
CA VAL A 131 -0.87 -23.59 5.93
C VAL A 131 -0.53 -25.06 6.12
N LYS A 132 -1.37 -25.79 6.85
CA LYS A 132 -1.23 -27.25 6.99
C LYS A 132 -1.72 -27.94 5.72
N SER A 133 -1.13 -29.09 5.39
CA SER A 133 -1.56 -29.92 4.25
C SER A 133 -3.03 -30.38 4.39
N SER A 134 -3.52 -30.57 5.61
CA SER A 134 -4.90 -30.95 5.93
C SER A 134 -5.91 -29.81 5.88
N SER A 135 -5.48 -28.56 5.65
CA SER A 135 -6.40 -27.40 5.61
C SER A 135 -7.31 -27.46 4.39
N SER A 136 -8.50 -26.84 4.50
CA SER A 136 -9.44 -26.70 3.39
C SER A 136 -8.80 -25.98 2.19
N LYS A 137 -9.32 -26.24 0.99
CA LYS A 137 -8.79 -25.65 -0.25
C LYS A 137 -9.03 -24.14 -0.24
N GLU A 138 -10.19 -23.74 0.25
CA GLU A 138 -10.66 -22.37 0.35
C GLU A 138 -9.79 -21.57 1.33
N TRP A 139 -9.43 -22.15 2.48
CA TRP A 139 -8.49 -21.52 3.42
C TRP A 139 -7.10 -21.33 2.80
N LYS A 140 -6.57 -22.36 2.13
CA LYS A 140 -5.26 -22.26 1.44
C LYS A 140 -5.28 -21.15 0.40
N GLN A 141 -6.37 -21.01 -0.35
CA GLN A 141 -6.54 -19.94 -1.33
C GLN A 141 -6.60 -18.57 -0.65
N CYS A 142 -7.36 -18.41 0.43
CA CYS A 142 -7.44 -17.16 1.19
C CYS A 142 -6.08 -16.74 1.74
N VAL A 143 -5.33 -17.67 2.36
CA VAL A 143 -4.00 -17.40 2.90
C VAL A 143 -2.99 -17.07 1.80
N SER A 144 -3.06 -17.75 0.66
CA SER A 144 -2.26 -17.40 -0.52
C SER A 144 -2.58 -15.99 -1.01
N GLU A 145 -3.86 -15.61 -1.03
CA GLU A 145 -4.29 -14.28 -1.46
C GLU A 145 -3.83 -13.19 -0.48
N LEU A 146 -3.85 -13.47 0.82
CA LEU A 146 -3.30 -12.57 1.85
C LEU A 146 -1.79 -12.33 1.66
N PHE A 147 -1.03 -13.37 1.31
CA PHE A 147 0.39 -13.23 0.99
C PHE A 147 0.61 -12.41 -0.30
N THR A 148 -0.21 -12.63 -1.32
CA THR A 148 -0.21 -11.84 -2.57
C THR A 148 -0.53 -10.38 -2.29
N LEU A 149 -1.58 -10.10 -1.52
CA LEU A 149 -1.99 -8.76 -1.10
C LEU A 149 -0.83 -8.03 -0.40
N GLU A 150 -0.20 -8.67 0.58
CA GLU A 150 0.93 -8.07 1.29
C GLU A 150 2.09 -7.74 0.34
N SER A 151 2.40 -8.66 -0.57
CA SER A 151 3.43 -8.45 -1.57
C SER A 151 3.11 -7.22 -2.41
N HIS A 152 1.90 -7.13 -2.97
CA HIS A 152 1.49 -5.97 -3.78
C HIS A 152 1.49 -4.66 -2.98
N ILE A 153 1.04 -4.67 -1.72
CA ILE A 153 1.08 -3.50 -0.84
C ILE A 153 2.51 -2.99 -0.65
N PHE A 154 3.46 -3.87 -0.31
CA PHE A 154 4.84 -3.44 -0.12
C PHE A 154 5.49 -2.94 -1.40
N GLN A 155 5.17 -3.56 -2.54
CA GLN A 155 5.65 -3.11 -3.83
C GLN A 155 5.11 -1.72 -4.19
N TRP A 156 3.80 -1.50 -4.02
CA TRP A 156 3.15 -0.21 -4.25
C TRP A 156 3.74 0.89 -3.34
N ILE A 157 3.80 0.66 -2.02
CA ILE A 157 4.37 1.63 -1.07
C ILE A 157 5.83 1.95 -1.43
N HIS A 158 6.61 0.94 -1.82
CA HIS A 158 8.00 1.15 -2.22
C HIS A 158 8.12 2.03 -3.47
N VAL A 159 7.28 1.81 -4.49
CA VAL A 159 7.23 2.64 -5.70
C VAL A 159 6.91 4.09 -5.33
N GLU A 160 5.92 4.31 -4.48
CA GLU A 160 5.56 5.66 -4.07
C GLU A 160 6.67 6.36 -3.30
N GLN A 161 7.20 5.72 -2.27
CA GLN A 161 8.20 6.32 -1.39
C GLN A 161 9.57 6.48 -2.06
N SER A 162 9.94 5.58 -2.96
CA SER A 162 11.29 5.55 -3.53
C SER A 162 11.37 6.21 -4.90
N LEU A 163 10.27 6.24 -5.66
CA LEU A 163 10.26 6.76 -7.03
C LEU A 163 9.39 8.00 -7.17
N LEU A 164 8.13 7.97 -6.73
CA LEU A 164 7.20 9.08 -6.95
C LEU A 164 7.49 10.27 -6.04
N TYR A 165 7.43 10.08 -4.72
CA TYR A 165 7.56 11.17 -3.74
C TYR A 165 8.89 11.93 -3.80
N PRO A 166 10.05 11.29 -4.02
CA PRO A 166 11.32 12.01 -4.18
C PRO A 166 11.36 12.93 -5.40
N LYS A 167 10.53 12.69 -6.43
CA LYS A 167 10.46 13.54 -7.63
C LYS A 167 9.53 14.73 -7.46
N VAL A 168 8.57 14.67 -6.54
CA VAL A 168 7.54 15.71 -6.35
C VAL A 168 7.69 16.50 -5.06
N THR A 169 8.50 16.00 -4.13
CA THR A 169 8.88 16.70 -2.91
C THR A 169 10.32 17.20 -3.05
N ASN A 170 10.58 18.45 -2.68
CA ASN A 170 11.95 18.93 -2.45
C ASN A 170 12.54 18.36 -1.14
N LEU A 171 12.00 17.25 -0.62
CA LEU A 171 12.53 16.58 0.55
C LEU A 171 13.85 15.92 0.12
N LYS A 172 14.95 16.62 0.40
CA LYS A 172 16.26 15.99 0.39
C LYS A 172 16.18 14.78 1.30
N ILE A 173 16.59 13.61 0.80
CA ILE A 173 16.64 12.30 1.49
C ILE A 173 17.26 12.39 2.91
N ALA A 174 18.02 13.44 3.21
CA ALA A 174 18.55 13.76 4.53
C ALA A 174 17.51 13.95 5.65
N ASP A 175 16.28 14.40 5.35
CA ASP A 175 15.28 14.69 6.40
C ASP A 175 14.40 13.49 6.78
N LEU A 176 14.28 12.49 5.91
CA LEU A 176 13.61 11.21 6.21
C LEU A 176 14.38 10.37 7.24
N ARG A 177 15.70 10.54 7.35
CA ARG A 177 16.52 9.87 8.38
C ARG A 177 16.44 10.53 9.75
N LYS A 178 16.09 11.81 9.84
CA LYS A 178 16.05 12.54 11.11
C LYS A 178 14.79 12.25 11.94
N HIS A 179 13.69 11.87 11.30
CA HIS A 179 12.46 11.51 12.03
C HIS A 179 12.51 10.13 12.70
N ASN A 180 13.37 9.21 12.25
CA ASN A 180 13.58 7.91 12.90
C ASN A 180 14.56 7.94 14.08
N HIS A 181 15.12 9.10 14.45
CA HIS A 181 16.12 9.21 15.53
C HIS A 181 15.67 10.06 16.73
N LYS A 182 14.41 10.50 16.78
CA LYS A 182 13.87 11.29 17.90
C LYS A 182 12.94 10.51 18.86
N GLN A 183 12.93 9.18 18.80
CA GLN A 183 12.20 8.33 19.78
C GLN A 183 13.12 7.53 20.72
N THR A 184 14.36 7.95 20.91
CA THR A 184 15.18 7.48 22.03
C THR A 184 15.51 8.67 22.93
N PHE A 185 15.30 8.46 24.23
CA PHE A 185 15.46 9.38 25.36
C PHE A 185 14.26 10.28 25.70
N ASN A 186 13.33 9.71 26.46
CA ASN A 186 13.16 10.05 27.88
C ASN A 186 12.49 8.90 28.63
#